data_AF-U1PGH1-F1
#
_entry.id   AF-U1PGH1-F1
#
_cell.length_a   1.000
_cell.length_b   1.000
_cell.length_c   1.000
_cell.angle_alpha   90.00
_cell.angle_beta   90.00
_cell.angle_gamma   90.00
#
_symmetry.space_group_name_H-M   'P 1'
#
loop_
_entity.id
_entity.type
_entity.pdbx_description
1 polymer ?
#
loop_
_entity_poly.entity_id
_entity_poly.type
_entity_poly.pdbx_seq_one_letter_code
_entity_poly.pdbx_strand_id
1 'polypeptide(L)'
;MVDTLSVGIVARVRQAVNTSEYSRCEIFASPFANVSVQAHPALTPLLRSHVYYPDTPSAADIWSVSAVESDYFWDFAVEQLNPVWVPVLDYGADGHVVDIDQQARLIMIPSTRTVIVRDCAEKKVYIVGKDVRGLFVELYRVVRGVHTASAINSGAMAFHSSSVVRQGRGICFVGDKGAGKSTALLAAATSHLDGLSILTNDKALLHYDRDLEILAWPSVVNAGAGSLLALGGDRVLKPEFHYRYGAMAYLLLDLPLIEKLSPGDETSVPAKVRLLPEEMRRALGASFSTEGRVVAIIESELALDEPHSRFELVLDADERANLVRRNALTEWTNHPDWLGLVTASLGEESVIGRLEEVADDVVMARLRVGRDGKDVTRGLVAAFTSSKSPIELGTAIAAGPLPTYHFGVYARIVRDGRLLCVKKTRGPYTGLLDLPGGRPEFAENWEDTLRRELREEVGAESVSISNCVRFSLHVEFNAAGENIDFHHHGVVADVHLWSALPEPGMSSSDTNGWEWFDLGSGDRLCLSPLARSVLDG
;
A
#
# COMPACT_ATOMS: atom_id res chain seq x y z
N MET A 1 -10.00 -40.38 19.82
CA MET A 1 -9.24 -40.64 21.07
C MET A 1 -8.21 -39.54 21.14
N VAL A 2 -8.34 -38.61 22.09
CA VAL A 2 -7.38 -37.50 22.24
C VAL A 2 -6.06 -38.10 22.71
N ASP A 3 -4.98 -37.80 21.99
CA ASP A 3 -3.64 -38.28 22.33
C ASP A 3 -3.18 -37.67 23.67
N THR A 4 -2.96 -38.53 24.67
CA THR A 4 -2.52 -38.16 26.02
C THR A 4 -1.23 -37.34 26.02
N LEU A 5 -0.35 -37.58 25.04
CA LEU A 5 0.90 -36.83 24.89
C LEU A 5 0.62 -35.39 24.46
N SER A 6 -0.24 -35.18 23.47
CA SER A 6 -0.67 -33.85 23.02
C SER A 6 -1.30 -33.01 24.14
N VAL A 7 -2.14 -33.62 25.00
CA VAL A 7 -2.69 -32.95 26.20
C VAL A 7 -1.58 -32.52 27.16
N GLY A 8 -0.59 -33.39 27.37
CA GLY A 8 0.59 -33.09 28.19
C GLY A 8 1.42 -31.92 27.65
N ILE A 9 1.61 -31.85 26.32
CA ILE A 9 2.32 -30.74 25.67
C ILE A 9 1.54 -29.43 25.84
N VAL A 10 0.22 -29.44 25.64
CA VAL A 10 -0.64 -28.25 25.84
C VAL A 10 -0.50 -27.68 27.25
N ALA A 11 -0.54 -28.55 28.27
CA ALA A 11 -0.38 -28.12 29.67
C ALA A 11 0.99 -27.47 29.92
N ARG A 12 2.06 -28.03 29.35
CA ARG A 12 3.43 -27.50 29.49
C ARG A 12 3.62 -26.17 28.76
N VAL A 13 3.03 -25.98 27.58
CA VAL A 13 3.06 -24.69 26.86
C VAL A 13 2.42 -23.60 27.72
N ARG A 14 1.21 -23.86 28.23
CA ARG A 14 0.51 -22.91 29.12
C ARG A 14 1.35 -22.57 30.35
N GLN A 15 1.95 -23.58 30.98
CA GLN A 15 2.82 -23.38 32.13
C GLN A 15 4.03 -22.49 31.79
N ALA A 16 4.76 -22.80 30.71
CA ALA A 16 5.97 -22.08 30.32
C ALA A 16 5.72 -20.58 30.07
N VAL A 17 4.58 -20.27 29.44
CA VAL A 17 4.17 -18.89 29.17
C VAL A 17 3.73 -18.18 30.44
N ASN A 18 2.87 -18.80 31.25
CA ASN A 18 2.35 -18.17 32.48
C ASN A 18 3.43 -17.91 33.53
N THR A 19 4.50 -18.71 33.58
CA THR A 19 5.63 -18.48 34.51
C THR A 19 6.56 -17.35 34.07
N SER A 20 6.44 -16.91 32.81
CA SER A 20 7.36 -15.98 32.17
C SER A 20 6.63 -14.69 31.75
N GLU A 21 5.57 -14.33 32.47
CA GLU A 21 4.69 -13.22 32.13
C GLU A 21 5.44 -11.89 32.00
N TYR A 22 5.29 -11.25 30.85
CA TYR A 22 5.82 -9.91 30.60
C TYR A 22 4.83 -8.86 31.11
N SER A 23 5.32 -7.88 31.87
CA SER A 23 4.49 -6.84 32.48
C SER A 23 3.95 -5.80 31.49
N ARG A 24 4.45 -5.77 30.26
CA ARG A 24 4.01 -4.84 29.21
C ARG A 24 3.16 -5.58 28.18
N CYS A 25 2.07 -4.94 27.78
CA CYS A 25 1.17 -5.43 26.77
C CYS A 25 1.06 -4.40 25.64
N GLU A 26 1.06 -4.90 24.41
CA GLU A 26 0.77 -4.12 23.21
C GLU A 26 -0.61 -4.48 22.68
N ILE A 27 -1.41 -3.49 22.31
CA ILE A 27 -2.76 -3.73 21.79
C ILE A 27 -2.77 -3.47 20.29
N PHE A 28 -3.36 -4.42 19.56
CA PHE A 28 -3.67 -4.31 18.14
C PHE A 28 -5.19 -4.38 18.01
N ALA A 29 -5.83 -3.28 17.61
CA ALA A 29 -7.29 -3.15 17.63
C ALA A 29 -7.90 -3.21 16.22
N SER A 30 -9.12 -3.72 16.14
CA SER A 30 -10.02 -3.56 14.99
C SER A 30 -11.47 -3.46 15.48
N PRO A 31 -12.44 -3.14 14.61
CA PRO A 31 -13.85 -3.13 14.98
C PRO A 31 -14.40 -4.47 15.50
N PHE A 32 -13.73 -5.59 15.19
CA PHE A 32 -14.21 -6.94 15.49
C PHE A 32 -13.40 -7.69 16.55
N ALA A 33 -12.17 -7.25 16.84
CA ALA A 33 -11.35 -7.84 17.89
C ALA A 33 -10.29 -6.87 18.38
N ASN A 34 -9.93 -7.02 19.64
CA ASN A 34 -8.72 -6.44 20.23
C ASN A 34 -7.74 -7.58 20.52
N VAL A 35 -6.49 -7.47 20.09
CA VAL A 35 -5.45 -8.46 20.37
C VAL A 35 -4.41 -7.85 21.30
N SER A 36 -4.37 -8.38 22.51
CA SER A 36 -3.47 -8.00 23.60
C SER A 36 -2.23 -8.91 23.56
N VAL A 37 -1.09 -8.39 23.10
CA VAL A 37 0.16 -9.15 22.92
C VAL A 37 1.11 -8.91 24.09
N GLN A 38 1.54 -10.00 24.72
CA GLN A 38 2.58 -10.02 25.76
C GLN A 38 3.77 -10.86 25.28
N ALA A 39 4.89 -10.21 25.01
CA ALA A 39 6.10 -10.87 24.52
C ALA A 39 7.35 -10.08 24.94
N HIS A 40 8.53 -10.60 24.59
CA HIS A 40 9.79 -9.89 24.82
C HIS A 40 9.73 -8.47 24.20
N PRO A 41 10.11 -7.40 24.92
CA PRO A 41 9.93 -6.01 24.45
C PRO A 41 10.59 -5.68 23.10
N ALA A 42 11.64 -6.39 22.73
CA ALA A 42 12.30 -6.24 21.43
C ALA A 42 11.44 -6.66 20.22
N LEU A 43 10.38 -7.46 20.44
CA LEU A 43 9.46 -7.91 19.39
C LEU A 43 8.44 -6.83 19.02
N THR A 44 8.14 -5.90 19.92
CA THR A 44 7.14 -4.85 19.69
C THR A 44 7.48 -3.97 18.47
N PRO A 45 8.68 -3.37 18.36
CA PRO A 45 9.01 -2.57 17.18
C PRO A 45 8.98 -3.38 15.87
N LEU A 46 9.31 -4.68 15.94
CA LEU A 46 9.27 -5.58 14.78
C LEU A 46 7.84 -5.84 14.32
N LEU A 47 6.91 -6.06 15.25
CA LEU A 47 5.49 -6.20 14.93
C LEU A 47 4.94 -4.90 14.32
N ARG A 48 5.23 -3.76 14.95
CA ARG A 48 4.78 -2.43 14.47
C ARG A 48 5.40 -2.01 13.14
N SER A 49 6.50 -2.66 12.74
CA SER A 49 7.09 -2.43 11.41
C SER A 49 6.40 -3.21 10.30
N HIS A 50 5.64 -4.27 10.63
CA HIS A 50 5.00 -5.19 9.69
C HIS A 50 3.47 -5.10 9.67
N VAL A 51 2.84 -4.74 10.80
CA VAL A 51 1.39 -4.51 10.93
C VAL A 51 1.10 -3.09 11.41
N TYR A 52 -0.09 -2.60 11.10
CA TYR A 52 -0.49 -1.20 11.30
C TYR A 52 -1.88 -1.08 11.92
N TYR A 53 -2.19 -1.95 12.88
CA TYR A 53 -3.41 -1.82 13.68
C TYR A 53 -3.34 -0.61 14.64
N PRO A 54 -4.47 0.06 14.91
CA PRO A 54 -4.57 1.04 15.98
C PRO A 54 -4.23 0.46 17.35
N ASP A 55 -3.70 1.33 18.22
CA ASP A 55 -3.34 0.97 19.59
C ASP A 55 -4.50 1.20 20.58
N THR A 56 -5.51 1.96 20.12
CA THR A 56 -6.70 2.28 20.91
C THR A 56 -7.69 1.12 20.80
N PRO A 57 -8.04 0.46 21.92
CA PRO A 57 -9.00 -0.62 21.91
C PRO A 57 -10.37 -0.17 21.40
N SER A 58 -11.02 -1.03 20.62
CA SER A 58 -12.44 -0.88 20.27
C SER A 58 -13.33 -1.48 21.37
N ALA A 59 -14.65 -1.42 21.19
CA ALA A 59 -15.61 -2.10 22.07
C ALA A 59 -15.66 -3.63 21.87
N ALA A 60 -14.86 -4.18 20.96
CA ALA A 60 -14.84 -5.61 20.66
C ALA A 60 -14.17 -6.46 21.74
N ASP A 61 -14.39 -7.77 21.64
CA ASP A 61 -13.77 -8.76 22.52
C ASP A 61 -12.24 -8.73 22.45
N ILE A 62 -11.61 -9.09 23.56
CA ILE A 62 -10.14 -9.15 23.69
C ILE A 62 -9.66 -10.59 23.59
N TRP A 63 -8.68 -10.83 22.72
CA TRP A 63 -7.84 -12.03 22.70
C TRP A 63 -6.48 -11.72 23.34
N SER A 64 -6.01 -12.60 24.22
CA SER A 64 -4.65 -12.49 24.77
C SER A 64 -3.70 -13.40 24.00
N VAL A 65 -2.58 -12.86 23.54
CA VAL A 65 -1.51 -13.60 22.87
C VAL A 65 -0.23 -13.44 23.65
N SER A 66 0.27 -14.53 24.21
CA SER A 66 1.45 -14.50 25.09
C SER A 66 2.53 -15.41 24.50
N ALA A 67 3.75 -14.87 24.35
CA ALA A 67 4.82 -15.53 23.62
C ALA A 67 6.16 -15.49 24.38
N VAL A 68 6.82 -16.65 24.48
CA VAL A 68 8.07 -16.81 25.23
C VAL A 68 9.09 -17.65 24.45
N GLU A 69 10.37 -17.37 24.67
CA GLU A 69 11.46 -18.11 24.06
C GLU A 69 11.87 -19.29 24.95
N SER A 70 12.11 -20.45 24.34
CA SER A 70 12.72 -21.61 25.01
C SER A 70 13.56 -22.39 24.00
N ASP A 71 14.87 -22.42 24.24
CA ASP A 71 15.86 -23.07 23.39
C ASP A 71 15.71 -24.61 23.31
N TYR A 72 15.06 -25.22 24.31
CA TYR A 72 14.86 -26.67 24.43
C TYR A 72 13.44 -27.16 24.07
N PHE A 73 12.39 -26.36 24.31
CA PHE A 73 11.00 -26.85 24.28
C PHE A 73 10.58 -27.44 22.92
N TRP A 74 11.04 -26.82 21.83
CA TRP A 74 10.78 -27.32 20.48
C TRP A 74 11.29 -28.75 20.29
N ASP A 75 12.56 -29.01 20.63
CA ASP A 75 13.18 -30.31 20.44
C ASP A 75 12.48 -31.37 21.32
N PHE A 76 12.13 -31.00 22.56
CA PHE A 76 11.31 -31.84 23.45
C PHE A 76 9.95 -32.19 22.83
N ALA A 77 9.19 -31.22 22.34
CA ALA A 77 7.87 -31.48 21.78
C ALA A 77 7.93 -32.37 20.54
N VAL A 78 8.93 -32.18 19.67
CA VAL A 78 9.16 -33.03 18.49
C VAL A 78 9.51 -34.47 18.91
N GLU A 79 10.37 -34.65 19.91
CA GLU A 79 10.73 -35.97 20.43
C GLU A 79 9.52 -36.71 21.03
N GLN A 80 8.69 -36.00 21.80
CA GLN A 80 7.53 -36.61 22.46
C GLN A 80 6.41 -36.97 21.49
N LEU A 81 6.10 -36.10 20.52
CA LEU A 81 4.95 -36.26 19.64
C LEU A 81 5.26 -37.01 18.34
N ASN A 82 6.52 -37.02 17.90
CA ASN A 82 6.95 -37.52 16.59
C ASN A 82 5.98 -37.10 15.46
N PRO A 83 5.79 -35.78 15.26
CA PRO A 83 4.69 -35.23 14.47
C PRO A 83 4.81 -35.58 12.99
N VAL A 84 3.66 -35.82 12.36
CA VAL A 84 3.54 -35.82 10.90
C VAL A 84 3.30 -34.39 10.44
N TRP A 85 4.21 -33.89 9.61
CA TRP A 85 4.14 -32.57 9.01
C TRP A 85 3.29 -32.60 7.74
N VAL A 86 2.29 -31.73 7.68
CA VAL A 86 1.42 -31.57 6.51
C VAL A 86 1.23 -30.09 6.19
N PRO A 87 0.90 -29.72 4.94
CA PRO A 87 0.65 -28.33 4.58
C PRO A 87 -0.57 -27.77 5.34
N VAL A 88 -0.35 -26.80 6.24
CA VAL A 88 -1.42 -26.18 7.06
C VAL A 88 -1.39 -24.66 7.07
N LEU A 89 -0.34 -24.02 6.57
CA LEU A 89 -0.17 -22.56 6.57
C LEU A 89 -0.31 -21.98 5.14
N ASP A 90 -0.35 -20.64 5.07
CA ASP A 90 -0.30 -19.88 3.81
C ASP A 90 0.76 -20.45 2.84
N TYR A 91 0.39 -20.59 1.57
CA TYR A 91 1.28 -21.08 0.50
C TYR A 91 1.81 -22.53 0.70
N GLY A 92 1.14 -23.32 1.52
CA GLY A 92 1.44 -24.74 1.69
C GLY A 92 2.61 -25.02 2.63
N ALA A 93 2.96 -24.07 3.51
CA ALA A 93 3.97 -24.34 4.53
C ALA A 93 3.47 -25.41 5.53
N ASP A 94 4.39 -26.31 5.87
CA ASP A 94 4.11 -27.47 6.71
C ASP A 94 3.84 -27.08 8.17
N GLY A 95 3.04 -27.90 8.84
CA GLY A 95 2.81 -27.84 10.28
C GLY A 95 2.11 -29.10 10.77
N HIS A 96 1.95 -29.18 12.09
CA HIS A 96 1.25 -30.27 12.76
C HIS A 96 0.15 -29.68 13.64
N VAL A 97 -1.10 -30.07 13.39
CA VAL A 97 -2.28 -29.50 14.05
C VAL A 97 -3.12 -30.61 14.68
N VAL A 98 -3.44 -30.44 15.97
CA VAL A 98 -4.25 -31.39 16.75
C VAL A 98 -5.27 -30.63 17.58
N ASP A 99 -6.56 -30.94 17.39
CA ASP A 99 -7.65 -30.43 18.23
C ASP A 99 -7.78 -31.26 19.52
N ILE A 100 -7.89 -30.57 20.65
CA ILE A 100 -7.97 -31.13 22.00
C ILE A 100 -9.30 -30.69 22.64
N ASP A 101 -10.19 -31.66 22.88
CA ASP A 101 -11.47 -31.49 23.58
C ASP A 101 -12.34 -30.32 23.08
N GLN A 102 -12.33 -30.05 21.77
CA GLN A 102 -13.03 -28.93 21.07
C GLN A 102 -12.59 -27.51 21.48
N GLN A 103 -11.97 -27.32 22.64
CA GLN A 103 -11.63 -26.01 23.20
C GLN A 103 -10.20 -25.56 22.86
N ALA A 104 -9.25 -26.49 22.90
CA ALA A 104 -7.85 -26.20 22.65
C ALA A 104 -7.40 -26.78 21.31
N ARG A 105 -6.42 -26.12 20.69
CA ARG A 105 -5.74 -26.62 19.50
C ARG A 105 -4.25 -26.46 19.68
N LEU A 106 -3.52 -27.56 19.49
CA LEU A 106 -2.07 -27.58 19.43
C LEU A 106 -1.65 -27.42 17.97
N ILE A 107 -0.75 -26.47 17.70
CA ILE A 107 -0.15 -26.22 16.39
C ILE A 107 1.38 -26.23 16.57
N MET A 108 2.10 -26.95 15.73
CA MET A 108 3.56 -26.91 15.68
C MET A 108 4.01 -26.54 14.27
N ILE A 109 4.89 -25.55 14.16
CA ILE A 109 5.39 -25.06 12.87
C ILE A 109 6.91 -25.30 12.77
N PRO A 110 7.38 -26.18 11.86
CA PRO A 110 8.78 -26.55 11.75
C PRO A 110 9.67 -25.44 11.18
N SER A 111 9.18 -24.61 10.27
CA SER A 111 9.98 -23.53 9.66
C SER A 111 10.37 -22.44 10.67
N THR A 112 9.48 -22.16 11.63
CA THR A 112 9.69 -21.18 12.69
C THR A 112 10.07 -21.83 14.03
N ARG A 113 10.06 -23.16 14.11
CA ARG A 113 10.36 -23.95 15.33
C ARG A 113 9.54 -23.48 16.52
N THR A 114 8.23 -23.40 16.32
CA THR A 114 7.29 -22.87 17.30
C THR A 114 6.22 -23.89 17.66
N VAL A 115 5.82 -23.88 18.93
CA VAL A 115 4.68 -24.61 19.46
C VAL A 115 3.65 -23.61 19.94
N ILE A 116 2.44 -23.67 19.39
CA ILE A 116 1.35 -22.74 19.62
C ILE A 116 0.17 -23.52 20.21
N VAL A 117 -0.45 -22.95 21.24
CA VAL A 117 -1.70 -23.46 21.81
C VAL A 117 -2.75 -22.36 21.71
N ARG A 118 -3.79 -22.61 20.92
CA ARG A 118 -5.00 -21.77 20.89
C ARG A 118 -6.01 -22.33 21.87
N ASP A 119 -6.61 -21.48 22.69
CA ASP A 119 -7.69 -21.76 23.63
C ASP A 119 -8.86 -20.83 23.33
N CYS A 120 -9.97 -21.39 22.81
CA CYS A 120 -11.12 -20.57 22.43
C CYS A 120 -12.05 -20.25 23.61
N ALA A 121 -12.04 -21.06 24.68
CA ALA A 121 -12.85 -20.81 25.86
C ALA A 121 -12.35 -19.57 26.62
N GLU A 122 -11.03 -19.46 26.74
CA GLU A 122 -10.38 -18.34 27.43
C GLU A 122 -10.01 -17.18 26.48
N LYS A 123 -10.18 -17.35 25.16
CA LYS A 123 -9.69 -16.43 24.11
C LYS A 123 -8.19 -16.14 24.25
N LYS A 124 -7.40 -17.19 24.42
CA LYS A 124 -5.94 -17.10 24.62
C LYS A 124 -5.17 -17.84 23.54
N VAL A 125 -4.03 -17.30 23.16
CA VAL A 125 -3.02 -17.99 22.34
C VAL A 125 -1.69 -17.95 23.06
N TYR A 126 -1.11 -19.11 23.29
CA TYR A 126 0.18 -19.29 23.93
C TYR A 126 1.20 -19.72 22.88
N ILE A 127 2.35 -19.07 22.83
CA ILE A 127 3.40 -19.37 21.86
C ILE A 127 4.71 -19.64 22.59
N VAL A 128 5.33 -20.77 22.31
CA VAL A 128 6.70 -21.08 22.73
C VAL A 128 7.54 -21.27 21.47
N GLY A 129 8.52 -20.41 21.26
CA GLY A 129 9.41 -20.47 20.11
C GLY A 129 10.84 -20.79 20.51
N LYS A 130 11.57 -21.49 19.65
CA LYS A 130 12.99 -21.78 19.88
C LYS A 130 13.88 -20.55 19.82
N ASP A 131 13.49 -19.56 19.00
CA ASP A 131 14.24 -18.32 18.80
C ASP A 131 13.32 -17.13 18.55
N VAL A 132 13.87 -15.93 18.75
CA VAL A 132 13.17 -14.63 18.58
C VAL A 132 12.59 -14.45 17.17
N ARG A 133 13.26 -14.96 16.13
CA ARG A 133 12.82 -14.79 14.75
C ARG A 133 11.56 -15.60 14.47
N GLY A 134 11.52 -16.85 14.92
CA GLY A 134 10.35 -17.71 14.85
C GLY A 134 9.16 -17.11 15.63
N LEU A 135 9.41 -16.64 16.85
CA LEU A 135 8.39 -15.96 17.67
C LEU A 135 7.80 -14.73 16.97
N PHE A 136 8.65 -13.89 16.37
CA PHE A 136 8.19 -12.73 15.62
C PHE A 136 7.23 -13.12 14.48
N VAL A 137 7.60 -14.12 13.67
CA VAL A 137 6.78 -14.57 12.54
C VAL A 137 5.43 -15.09 13.01
N GLU A 138 5.39 -15.87 14.09
CA GLU A 138 4.14 -16.43 14.59
C GLU A 138 3.27 -15.40 15.30
N LEU A 139 3.84 -14.47 16.06
CA LEU A 139 3.07 -13.35 16.63
C LEU A 139 2.38 -12.54 15.53
N TYR A 140 3.11 -12.22 14.46
CA TYR A 140 2.56 -11.56 13.28
C TYR A 140 1.38 -12.35 12.67
N ARG A 141 1.55 -13.67 12.48
CA ARG A 141 0.51 -14.54 11.91
C ARG A 141 -0.71 -14.67 12.82
N VAL A 142 -0.52 -14.83 14.12
CA VAL A 142 -1.59 -14.99 15.11
C VAL A 142 -2.43 -13.73 15.21
N VAL A 143 -1.81 -12.55 15.38
CA VAL A 143 -2.53 -11.26 15.47
C VAL A 143 -3.45 -11.12 14.26
N ARG A 144 -2.91 -11.33 13.06
CA ARG A 144 -3.66 -11.27 11.81
C ARG A 144 -4.77 -12.32 11.75
N GLY A 145 -4.47 -13.57 12.10
CA GLY A 145 -5.44 -14.67 12.08
C GLY A 145 -6.64 -14.43 13.01
N VAL A 146 -6.40 -13.89 14.21
CA VAL A 146 -7.48 -13.53 15.15
C VAL A 146 -8.37 -12.43 14.59
N HIS A 147 -7.79 -11.34 14.06
CA HIS A 147 -8.58 -10.26 13.47
C HIS A 147 -9.38 -10.74 12.25
N THR A 148 -8.75 -11.52 11.36
CA THR A 148 -9.42 -12.11 10.19
C THR A 148 -10.59 -12.98 10.62
N ALA A 149 -10.37 -13.95 11.51
CA ALA A 149 -11.44 -14.86 11.94
C ALA A 149 -12.60 -14.11 12.62
N SER A 150 -12.29 -13.11 13.45
CA SER A 150 -13.31 -12.31 14.14
C SER A 150 -14.15 -11.49 13.16
N ALA A 151 -13.52 -10.91 12.12
CA ALA A 151 -14.24 -10.21 11.07
C ALA A 151 -15.15 -11.15 10.26
N ILE A 152 -14.64 -12.31 9.82
CA ILE A 152 -15.41 -13.30 9.06
C ILE A 152 -16.60 -13.82 9.89
N ASN A 153 -16.37 -14.15 11.16
CA ASN A 153 -17.43 -14.58 12.07
C ASN A 153 -18.50 -13.51 12.32
N SER A 154 -18.13 -12.24 12.13
CA SER A 154 -19.05 -11.09 12.20
C SER A 154 -19.73 -10.78 10.87
N GLY A 155 -19.55 -11.63 9.85
CA GLY A 155 -20.19 -11.49 8.54
C GLY A 155 -19.40 -10.68 7.52
N ALA A 156 -18.12 -10.37 7.77
CA ALA A 156 -17.26 -9.78 6.75
C ALA A 156 -16.94 -10.79 5.64
N MET A 157 -16.76 -10.29 4.42
CA MET A 157 -16.38 -11.06 3.23
C MET A 157 -14.93 -10.75 2.86
N ALA A 158 -14.11 -11.78 2.69
CA ALA A 158 -12.76 -11.60 2.18
C ALA A 158 -12.81 -11.16 0.70
N PHE A 159 -12.03 -10.15 0.36
CA PHE A 159 -12.10 -9.47 -0.92
C PHE A 159 -10.70 -9.20 -1.50
N HIS A 160 -10.51 -9.53 -2.77
CA HIS A 160 -9.25 -9.34 -3.47
C HIS A 160 -9.16 -7.91 -4.02
N SER A 161 -8.62 -6.98 -3.22
CA SER A 161 -8.42 -5.59 -3.63
C SER A 161 -7.11 -5.01 -3.14
N SER A 162 -6.62 -4.03 -3.90
CA SER A 162 -5.65 -3.06 -3.39
C SER A 162 -6.40 -1.76 -3.12
N SER A 163 -6.28 -1.21 -1.92
CA SER A 163 -7.17 -0.13 -1.51
C SER A 163 -6.43 1.01 -0.81
N VAL A 164 -6.94 2.22 -1.02
CA VAL A 164 -6.51 3.46 -0.34
C VAL A 164 -7.70 4.11 0.33
N VAL A 165 -7.45 4.90 1.36
CA VAL A 165 -8.47 5.69 2.04
C VAL A 165 -7.98 7.11 2.25
N ARG A 166 -8.86 8.09 2.04
CA ARG A 166 -8.59 9.49 2.34
C ARG A 166 -9.79 10.07 3.04
N GLN A 167 -9.57 10.69 4.20
CA GLN A 167 -10.65 11.28 5.02
C GLN A 167 -11.80 10.30 5.29
N GLY A 168 -11.48 9.04 5.59
CA GLY A 168 -12.45 7.97 5.83
C GLY A 168 -13.14 7.41 4.59
N ARG A 169 -12.82 7.88 3.38
CA ARG A 169 -13.43 7.43 2.11
C ARG A 169 -12.45 6.56 1.34
N GLY A 170 -12.82 5.31 1.12
CA GLY A 170 -12.02 4.23 0.55
C GLY A 170 -12.29 3.97 -0.93
N ILE A 171 -11.23 3.71 -1.69
CA ILE A 171 -11.30 3.25 -3.09
C ILE A 171 -10.63 1.89 -3.18
N CYS A 172 -11.30 0.97 -3.85
CA CYS A 172 -10.84 -0.40 -4.07
C CYS A 172 -10.46 -0.60 -5.53
N PHE A 173 -9.19 -0.94 -5.79
CA PHE A 173 -8.73 -1.37 -7.10
C PHE A 173 -8.79 -2.90 -7.19
N VAL A 174 -9.55 -3.39 -8.17
CA VAL A 174 -9.83 -4.81 -8.40
C VAL A 174 -9.50 -5.21 -9.84
N GLY A 175 -9.59 -6.50 -10.15
CA GLY A 175 -9.25 -7.04 -11.47
C GLY A 175 -8.33 -8.26 -11.39
N ASP A 176 -7.98 -8.84 -12.53
CA ASP A 176 -7.22 -10.09 -12.58
C ASP A 176 -5.75 -9.93 -12.16
N LYS A 177 -5.04 -11.06 -12.05
CA LYS A 177 -3.59 -11.06 -11.81
C LYS A 177 -2.89 -10.33 -12.95
N GLY A 178 -2.10 -9.31 -12.63
CA GLY A 178 -1.40 -8.49 -13.63
C GLY A 178 -2.20 -7.30 -14.15
N ALA A 179 -3.46 -7.13 -13.74
CA ALA A 179 -4.33 -6.05 -14.25
C ALA A 179 -3.99 -4.63 -13.73
N GLY A 180 -2.91 -4.48 -12.95
CA GLY A 180 -2.41 -3.18 -12.51
C GLY A 180 -2.86 -2.70 -11.13
N LYS A 181 -3.58 -3.50 -10.34
CA LYS A 181 -4.07 -3.14 -8.98
C LYS A 181 -2.98 -2.57 -8.06
N SER A 182 -1.86 -3.28 -7.92
CA SER A 182 -0.73 -2.83 -7.10
C SER A 182 -0.06 -1.58 -7.69
N THR A 183 -0.05 -1.43 -9.02
CA THR A 183 0.42 -0.20 -9.67
C THR A 183 -0.48 0.98 -9.32
N ALA A 184 -1.80 0.80 -9.32
CA ALA A 184 -2.77 1.83 -8.95
C ALA A 184 -2.62 2.25 -7.47
N LEU A 185 -2.45 1.27 -6.57
CA LEU A 185 -2.15 1.51 -5.16
C LEU A 185 -0.88 2.36 -4.97
N LEU A 186 0.21 1.98 -5.63
CA LEU A 186 1.49 2.68 -5.51
C LEU A 186 1.46 4.06 -6.20
N ALA A 187 0.74 4.21 -7.31
CA ALA A 187 0.51 5.50 -7.95
C ALA A 187 -0.26 6.45 -7.03
N ALA A 188 -1.31 5.95 -6.36
CA ALA A 188 -2.07 6.70 -5.37
C ALA A 188 -1.21 7.04 -4.14
N ALA A 189 -0.46 6.09 -3.59
CA ALA A 189 0.40 6.31 -2.43
C ALA A 189 1.48 7.38 -2.66
N THR A 190 1.90 7.58 -3.91
CA THR A 190 2.88 8.61 -4.32
C THR A 190 2.22 9.88 -4.87
N SER A 191 0.91 10.06 -4.65
CA SER A 191 0.19 11.25 -5.09
C SER A 191 0.47 12.50 -4.25
N HIS A 192 1.01 12.34 -3.03
CA HIS A 192 1.16 13.43 -2.05
C HIS A 192 -0.16 14.13 -1.69
N LEU A 193 -1.30 13.42 -1.80
CA LEU A 193 -2.60 13.91 -1.35
C LEU A 193 -2.67 13.95 0.19
N ASP A 194 -2.98 15.11 0.74
CA ASP A 194 -3.15 15.27 2.19
C ASP A 194 -4.24 14.33 2.74
N GLY A 195 -3.93 13.62 3.83
CA GLY A 195 -4.83 12.70 4.50
C GLY A 195 -5.06 11.37 3.77
N LEU A 196 -4.33 11.09 2.69
CA LEU A 196 -4.36 9.78 2.02
C LEU A 196 -3.54 8.76 2.80
N SER A 197 -4.10 7.56 2.96
CA SER A 197 -3.45 6.40 3.58
C SER A 197 -3.62 5.16 2.71
N ILE A 198 -2.60 4.32 2.70
CA ILE A 198 -2.70 2.95 2.20
C ILE A 198 -3.59 2.16 3.15
N LEU A 199 -4.58 1.45 2.62
CA LEU A 199 -5.42 0.56 3.42
C LEU A 199 -4.89 -0.87 3.36
N THR A 200 -4.70 -1.42 2.14
CA THR A 200 -4.20 -2.79 1.98
C THR A 200 -3.74 -3.08 0.54
N ASN A 201 -2.93 -4.14 0.37
CA ASN A 201 -2.52 -4.69 -0.92
C ASN A 201 -2.97 -6.14 -1.03
N ASP A 202 -3.62 -6.48 -2.15
CA ASP A 202 -4.18 -7.80 -2.50
C ASP A 202 -5.34 -8.31 -1.65
N LYS A 203 -5.47 -8.00 -0.36
CA LYS A 203 -6.55 -8.56 0.47
C LYS A 203 -7.19 -7.54 1.37
N ALA A 204 -8.51 -7.55 1.41
CA ALA A 204 -9.32 -6.75 2.29
C ALA A 204 -10.46 -7.60 2.87
N LEU A 205 -11.16 -7.02 3.83
CA LEU A 205 -12.40 -7.56 4.36
C LEU A 205 -13.49 -6.51 4.13
N LEU A 206 -14.47 -6.82 3.29
CA LEU A 206 -15.65 -5.98 3.11
C LEU A 206 -16.70 -6.36 4.15
N HIS A 207 -17.31 -5.39 4.78
CA HIS A 207 -18.47 -5.64 5.63
C HIS A 207 -19.48 -4.51 5.49
N TYR A 208 -20.70 -4.79 5.94
CA TYR A 208 -21.78 -3.82 5.94
C TYR A 208 -22.17 -3.51 7.39
N ASP A 209 -22.10 -2.23 7.76
CA ASP A 209 -22.67 -1.72 9.01
C ASP A 209 -23.84 -0.77 8.69
N ARG A 210 -23.56 0.53 8.54
CA ARG A 210 -24.49 1.52 7.96
C ARG A 210 -24.26 1.71 6.47
N ASP A 211 -23.00 1.67 6.09
CA ASP A 211 -22.50 1.79 4.73
C ASP A 211 -21.64 0.57 4.41
N LEU A 212 -21.24 0.44 3.14
CA LEU A 212 -20.20 -0.50 2.75
C LEU A 212 -18.85 -0.03 3.28
N GLU A 213 -18.28 -0.78 4.21
CA GLU A 213 -16.99 -0.50 4.83
C GLU A 213 -15.95 -1.51 4.33
N ILE A 214 -14.70 -1.07 4.28
CA ILE A 214 -13.54 -1.92 4.00
C ILE A 214 -12.58 -1.90 5.17
N LEU A 215 -12.21 -3.08 5.63
CA LEU A 215 -11.12 -3.27 6.59
C LEU A 215 -9.87 -3.75 5.87
N ALA A 216 -8.74 -3.22 6.34
CA ALA A 216 -7.44 -3.69 5.94
C ALA A 216 -7.28 -5.17 6.31
N TRP A 217 -6.44 -5.85 5.54
CA TRP A 217 -5.76 -7.06 6.00
C TRP A 217 -4.28 -6.71 6.18
N PRO A 218 -3.88 -6.15 7.35
CA PRO A 218 -2.55 -5.61 7.51
C PRO A 218 -1.44 -6.58 7.14
N SER A 219 -0.67 -6.17 6.14
CA SER A 219 0.40 -6.94 5.54
C SER A 219 1.36 -6.00 4.81
N VAL A 220 2.53 -6.54 4.50
CA VAL A 220 3.50 -5.95 3.58
C VAL A 220 2.90 -5.73 2.19
N VAL A 221 3.35 -4.69 1.50
CA VAL A 221 2.95 -4.41 0.11
C VAL A 221 3.86 -5.20 -0.83
N ASN A 222 3.28 -6.08 -1.64
CA ASN A 222 4.02 -6.87 -2.62
C ASN A 222 4.01 -6.10 -3.96
N ALA A 223 5.06 -5.33 -4.22
CA ALA A 223 5.18 -4.54 -5.43
C ALA A 223 5.84 -5.35 -6.56
N GLY A 224 5.21 -5.46 -7.73
CA GLY A 224 5.86 -6.02 -8.91
C GLY A 224 6.96 -5.10 -9.43
N ALA A 225 8.07 -5.64 -9.94
CA ALA A 225 9.11 -4.78 -10.52
C ALA A 225 8.59 -3.93 -11.67
N GLY A 226 7.73 -4.47 -12.54
CA GLY A 226 7.08 -3.69 -13.59
C GLY A 226 6.32 -2.48 -13.03
N SER A 227 5.62 -2.64 -11.90
CA SER A 227 4.92 -1.54 -11.22
C SER A 227 5.89 -0.50 -10.66
N LEU A 228 6.99 -0.94 -10.05
CA LEU A 228 8.01 -0.05 -9.49
C LEU A 228 8.75 0.71 -10.60
N LEU A 229 9.21 0.01 -11.64
CA LEU A 229 9.87 0.62 -12.81
C LEU A 229 8.95 1.61 -13.50
N ALA A 230 7.67 1.25 -13.68
CA ALA A 230 6.69 2.19 -14.18
C ALA A 230 6.73 3.45 -13.31
N LEU A 231 6.75 3.37 -11.99
CA LEU A 231 6.77 4.53 -11.09
C LEU A 231 8.15 5.18 -10.86
N GLY A 232 9.20 4.80 -11.58
CA GLY A 232 10.57 5.32 -11.36
C GLY A 232 11.19 4.81 -10.05
N GLY A 233 10.91 3.55 -9.69
CA GLY A 233 11.29 2.91 -8.44
C GLY A 233 12.54 2.06 -8.49
N ASP A 234 13.47 2.34 -9.41
CA ASP A 234 14.75 1.63 -9.56
C ASP A 234 15.54 1.54 -8.25
N ARG A 235 15.47 2.57 -7.41
CA ARG A 235 16.14 2.62 -6.10
C ARG A 235 15.60 1.57 -5.13
N VAL A 236 14.32 1.22 -5.26
CA VAL A 236 13.62 0.28 -4.37
C VAL A 236 13.85 -1.17 -4.78
N LEU A 237 14.23 -1.41 -6.03
CA LEU A 237 14.56 -2.75 -6.52
C LEU A 237 15.88 -3.29 -5.96
N LYS A 238 16.72 -2.42 -5.37
CA LYS A 238 18.04 -2.79 -4.88
C LYS A 238 18.01 -3.17 -3.39
N PRO A 239 18.76 -4.20 -2.95
CA PRO A 239 18.79 -4.63 -1.55
C PRO A 239 19.15 -3.50 -0.56
N GLU A 240 19.96 -2.53 -0.98
CA GLU A 240 20.40 -1.38 -0.18
C GLU A 240 19.22 -0.56 0.34
N PHE A 241 18.08 -0.57 -0.37
CA PHE A 241 16.84 0.05 0.09
C PHE A 241 16.42 -0.51 1.46
N HIS A 242 16.33 -1.83 1.58
CA HIS A 242 15.94 -2.48 2.84
C HIS A 242 16.99 -2.25 3.94
N TYR A 243 18.28 -2.34 3.61
CA TYR A 243 19.36 -2.09 4.58
C TYR A 243 19.32 -0.66 5.15
N ARG A 244 19.00 0.33 4.32
CA ARG A 244 18.83 1.73 4.76
C ARG A 244 17.76 1.88 5.86
N TYR A 245 16.79 0.97 5.91
CA TYR A 245 15.71 0.96 6.89
C TYR A 245 15.80 -0.19 7.90
N GLY A 246 17.01 -0.72 8.10
CA GLY A 246 17.30 -1.69 9.17
C GLY A 246 17.12 -3.15 8.78
N ALA A 247 16.90 -3.47 7.50
CA ALA A 247 16.81 -4.84 6.99
C ALA A 247 15.70 -5.70 7.65
N MET A 248 14.66 -5.06 8.21
CA MET A 248 13.58 -5.75 8.90
C MET A 248 12.79 -6.68 7.99
N ALA A 249 12.72 -6.37 6.69
CA ALA A 249 12.07 -7.22 5.69
C ALA A 249 12.65 -8.64 5.67
N TYR A 250 13.95 -8.80 5.98
CA TYR A 250 14.66 -10.08 5.97
C TYR A 250 14.31 -11.00 7.15
N LEU A 251 13.55 -10.52 8.15
CA LEU A 251 13.15 -11.34 9.29
C LEU A 251 12.04 -12.33 8.93
N LEU A 252 11.23 -12.07 7.92
CA LEU A 252 10.19 -12.99 7.44
C LEU A 252 10.84 -14.24 6.82
N LEU A 253 10.59 -15.42 7.42
CA LEU A 253 11.25 -16.70 7.08
C LEU A 253 10.73 -17.36 5.80
N ASP A 254 9.43 -17.24 5.52
CA ASP A 254 8.74 -18.21 4.66
C ASP A 254 8.40 -17.69 3.27
N LEU A 255 8.94 -16.54 2.88
CA LEU A 255 8.54 -15.90 1.65
C LEU A 255 9.74 -15.25 0.94
N PRO A 256 10.02 -15.56 -0.34
CA PRO A 256 11.15 -14.97 -1.06
C PRO A 256 10.96 -13.45 -1.16
N LEU A 257 11.90 -12.67 -0.63
CA LEU A 257 11.90 -11.19 -0.69
C LEU A 257 11.91 -10.64 -2.11
N ILE A 258 12.52 -11.45 -2.99
CA ILE A 258 12.69 -11.26 -4.41
C ILE A 258 12.26 -12.57 -5.06
N GLU A 259 11.17 -12.54 -5.80
CA GLU A 259 10.80 -13.65 -6.67
C GLU A 259 11.70 -13.55 -7.92
N LYS A 260 12.72 -14.42 -8.08
CA LYS A 260 13.63 -14.35 -9.24
C LYS A 260 12.94 -14.86 -10.51
N LEU A 261 13.18 -14.20 -11.65
CA LEU A 261 12.93 -14.79 -12.98
C LEU A 261 14.03 -15.81 -13.33
N SER A 262 13.67 -16.81 -14.14
CA SER A 262 14.53 -17.86 -14.71
C SER A 262 15.80 -17.35 -15.42
N PRO A 263 16.84 -18.19 -15.62
CA PRO A 263 18.24 -17.79 -15.86
C PRO A 263 18.52 -17.43 -17.33
N GLY A 264 17.84 -16.41 -17.85
CA GLY A 264 17.97 -16.02 -19.25
C GLY A 264 17.82 -14.53 -19.49
N ASP A 265 18.56 -13.70 -18.74
CA ASP A 265 19.11 -12.42 -19.20
C ASP A 265 19.94 -11.77 -18.09
N GLU A 266 21.08 -11.18 -18.45
CA GLU A 266 22.11 -10.64 -17.54
C GLU A 266 21.70 -9.35 -16.79
N THR A 267 20.40 -9.10 -16.57
CA THR A 267 19.92 -8.07 -15.64
C THR A 267 18.94 -8.69 -14.65
N SER A 268 19.41 -9.07 -13.46
CA SER A 268 18.60 -9.77 -12.44
C SER A 268 17.62 -8.82 -11.73
N VAL A 269 16.58 -8.37 -12.43
CA VAL A 269 15.50 -7.59 -11.83
C VAL A 269 14.57 -8.55 -11.05
N PRO A 270 14.25 -8.27 -9.77
CA PRO A 270 13.33 -9.09 -8.98
C PRO A 270 11.91 -9.03 -9.57
N ALA A 271 11.16 -10.14 -9.70
CA ALA A 271 9.77 -10.10 -10.19
C ALA A 271 8.83 -9.36 -9.23
N LYS A 272 9.05 -9.49 -7.92
CA LYS A 272 8.38 -8.74 -6.86
C LYS A 272 9.35 -8.33 -5.75
N VAL A 273 9.10 -7.18 -5.14
CA VAL A 273 9.76 -6.66 -3.94
C VAL A 273 8.72 -6.46 -2.84
N ARG A 274 9.08 -6.80 -1.61
CA ARG A 274 8.20 -6.58 -0.44
C ARG A 274 8.55 -5.29 0.25
N LEU A 275 7.59 -4.38 0.35
CA LEU A 275 7.74 -3.13 1.07
C LEU A 275 7.05 -3.23 2.42
N LEU A 276 7.82 -3.09 3.49
CA LEU A 276 7.24 -3.04 4.83
C LEU A 276 6.49 -1.72 5.05
N PRO A 277 5.40 -1.72 5.85
CA PRO A 277 4.73 -0.48 6.23
C PRO A 277 5.69 0.58 6.79
N GLU A 278 6.62 0.20 7.66
CA GLU A 278 7.59 1.14 8.22
C GLU A 278 8.62 1.65 7.18
N GLU A 279 9.03 0.82 6.24
CA GLU A 279 9.88 1.25 5.12
C GLU A 279 9.13 2.26 4.25
N MET A 280 7.86 2.02 3.96
CA MET A 280 7.03 2.95 3.19
C MET A 280 6.77 4.25 3.93
N ARG A 281 6.55 4.22 5.26
CA ARG A 281 6.45 5.45 6.07
C ARG A 281 7.71 6.30 5.96
N ARG A 282 8.89 5.69 6.13
CA ARG A 282 10.17 6.41 6.14
C ARG A 282 10.64 6.83 4.76
N ALA A 283 10.42 5.98 3.75
CA ALA A 283 10.90 6.22 2.39
C ALA A 283 9.95 7.08 1.55
N LEU A 284 8.63 6.96 1.77
CA LEU A 284 7.60 7.58 0.92
C LEU A 284 6.74 8.60 1.67
N GLY A 285 6.88 8.72 2.99
CA GLY A 285 5.93 9.48 3.81
C GLY A 285 4.53 8.89 3.79
N ALA A 286 4.39 7.60 3.44
CA ALA A 286 3.10 6.95 3.33
C ALA A 286 2.45 6.83 4.71
N SER A 287 1.13 7.07 4.77
CA SER A 287 0.31 6.77 5.95
C SER A 287 -0.46 5.46 5.74
N PHE A 288 -0.87 4.82 6.84
CA PHE A 288 -1.63 3.58 6.81
C PHE A 288 -2.92 3.72 7.63
N SER A 289 -3.99 3.12 7.15
CA SER A 289 -5.28 3.03 7.86
C SER A 289 -5.77 1.59 7.86
N THR A 290 -6.59 1.24 8.84
CA THR A 290 -7.20 -0.09 8.92
C THR A 290 -8.64 -0.13 8.43
N GLU A 291 -9.27 1.02 8.20
CA GLU A 291 -10.69 1.09 7.85
C GLU A 291 -11.02 2.27 6.94
N GLY A 292 -12.18 2.20 6.28
CA GLY A 292 -12.80 3.30 5.54
C GLY A 292 -14.09 2.90 4.81
N ARG A 293 -14.95 3.90 4.56
CA ARG A 293 -16.20 3.75 3.81
C ARG A 293 -15.91 3.65 2.32
N VAL A 294 -16.31 2.56 1.67
CA VAL A 294 -16.08 2.38 0.24
C VAL A 294 -16.93 3.37 -0.55
N VAL A 295 -16.30 4.15 -1.43
CA VAL A 295 -16.97 5.10 -2.34
C VAL A 295 -16.80 4.73 -3.82
N ALA A 296 -15.78 3.91 -4.14
CA ALA A 296 -15.58 3.40 -5.48
C ALA A 296 -14.90 2.03 -5.47
N ILE A 297 -15.33 1.15 -6.38
CA ILE A 297 -14.65 -0.08 -6.76
C ILE A 297 -14.32 0.04 -8.25
N ILE A 298 -13.03 0.07 -8.56
CA ILE A 298 -12.50 0.31 -9.89
C ILE A 298 -11.78 -0.94 -10.37
N GLU A 299 -12.35 -1.60 -11.37
CA GLU A 299 -11.66 -2.63 -12.12
C GLU A 299 -10.56 -2.00 -12.97
N SER A 300 -9.32 -2.43 -12.76
CA SER A 300 -8.18 -1.97 -13.55
C SER A 300 -7.89 -2.94 -14.69
N GLU A 301 -7.56 -2.42 -15.86
CA GLU A 301 -7.04 -3.17 -17.01
C GLU A 301 -5.85 -2.41 -17.62
N LEU A 302 -4.71 -3.07 -17.84
CA LEU A 302 -3.53 -2.39 -18.43
C LEU A 302 -3.62 -2.36 -19.96
N ALA A 303 -3.46 -1.17 -20.55
CA ALA A 303 -3.39 -0.94 -21.99
C ALA A 303 -2.23 0.02 -22.30
N LEU A 304 -1.00 -0.37 -21.96
CA LEU A 304 0.19 0.49 -22.02
C LEU A 304 0.61 0.90 -23.45
N ASP A 305 0.10 0.20 -24.45
CA ASP A 305 0.20 0.56 -25.86
C ASP A 305 -0.60 1.84 -26.18
N GLU A 306 -1.69 2.09 -25.45
CA GLU A 306 -2.53 3.26 -25.63
C GLU A 306 -1.96 4.50 -24.93
N PRO A 307 -1.98 5.67 -25.60
CA PRO A 307 -1.49 6.91 -25.01
C PRO A 307 -2.35 7.40 -23.84
N HIS A 308 -3.65 7.12 -23.88
CA HIS A 308 -4.65 7.68 -22.96
C HIS A 308 -5.49 6.60 -22.29
N SER A 309 -5.76 6.82 -21.00
CA SER A 309 -6.64 5.97 -20.22
C SER A 309 -8.12 6.22 -20.56
N ARG A 310 -8.97 5.24 -20.30
CA ARG A 310 -10.43 5.33 -20.46
C ARG A 310 -11.13 4.88 -19.19
N PHE A 311 -12.19 5.59 -18.84
CA PHE A 311 -13.00 5.32 -17.66
C PHE A 311 -14.45 5.08 -18.09
N GLU A 312 -15.01 3.96 -17.66
CA GLU A 312 -16.37 3.55 -18.00
C GLU A 312 -17.11 3.13 -16.73
N LEU A 313 -18.34 3.63 -16.54
CA LEU A 313 -19.19 3.20 -15.44
C LEU A 313 -19.81 1.83 -15.74
N VAL A 314 -19.85 0.98 -14.72
CA VAL A 314 -20.59 -0.28 -14.75
C VAL A 314 -21.99 -0.02 -14.18
N LEU A 315 -22.95 0.20 -15.08
CA LEU A 315 -24.33 0.55 -14.72
C LEU A 315 -25.23 -0.68 -14.57
N ASP A 316 -24.96 -1.73 -15.35
CA ASP A 316 -25.74 -2.96 -15.35
C ASP A 316 -25.62 -3.68 -14.00
N ALA A 317 -26.76 -4.05 -13.40
CA ALA A 317 -26.81 -4.63 -12.06
C ALA A 317 -26.10 -6.00 -11.99
N ASP A 318 -26.24 -6.83 -13.03
CA ASP A 318 -25.62 -8.15 -13.08
C ASP A 318 -24.10 -8.02 -13.24
N GLU A 319 -23.63 -7.09 -14.08
CA GLU A 319 -22.19 -6.79 -14.19
C GLU A 319 -21.59 -6.27 -12.89
N ARG A 320 -22.30 -5.41 -12.16
CA ARG A 320 -21.88 -4.92 -10.83
C ARG A 320 -21.77 -6.05 -9.82
N ALA A 321 -22.78 -6.92 -9.74
CA ALA A 321 -22.76 -8.07 -8.86
C ALA A 321 -21.62 -9.03 -9.22
N ASN A 322 -21.39 -9.27 -10.51
CA ASN A 322 -20.30 -10.11 -11.01
C ASN A 322 -18.92 -9.52 -10.68
N LEU A 323 -18.75 -8.19 -10.75
CA LEU A 323 -17.52 -7.50 -10.35
C LEU A 323 -17.16 -7.78 -8.89
N VAL A 324 -18.15 -7.76 -7.99
CA VAL A 324 -17.96 -8.11 -6.59
C VAL A 324 -17.66 -9.60 -6.44
N ARG A 325 -18.52 -10.48 -6.99
CA ARG A 325 -18.45 -11.93 -6.81
C ARG A 325 -17.10 -12.51 -7.25
N ARG A 326 -16.56 -12.10 -8.40
CA ARG A 326 -15.28 -12.64 -8.90
C ARG A 326 -14.07 -12.20 -8.08
N ASN A 327 -14.20 -11.11 -7.31
CA ASN A 327 -13.14 -10.63 -6.42
C ASN A 327 -13.39 -11.07 -4.97
N ALA A 328 -14.49 -11.76 -4.66
CA ALA A 328 -14.68 -12.40 -3.37
C ALA A 328 -13.74 -13.61 -3.26
N LEU A 329 -13.06 -13.72 -2.12
CA LEU A 329 -12.16 -14.83 -1.82
C LEU A 329 -12.95 -15.94 -1.14
N THR A 330 -13.48 -16.86 -1.95
CA THR A 330 -14.30 -17.99 -1.50
C THR A 330 -13.46 -19.22 -1.16
N GLU A 331 -12.33 -19.41 -1.84
CA GLU A 331 -11.38 -20.49 -1.58
C GLU A 331 -10.27 -20.03 -0.62
N TRP A 332 -10.37 -20.49 0.62
CA TRP A 332 -9.36 -20.27 1.67
C TRP A 332 -8.17 -21.24 1.55
N THR A 333 -8.02 -21.96 0.44
CA THR A 333 -6.95 -22.95 0.22
C THR A 333 -5.56 -22.35 0.38
N ASN A 334 -5.39 -21.08 -0.01
CA ASN A 334 -4.13 -20.35 0.16
C ASN A 334 -4.02 -19.63 1.51
N HIS A 335 -5.10 -19.57 2.29
CA HIS A 335 -5.24 -18.91 3.60
C HIS A 335 -5.99 -19.78 4.61
N PRO A 336 -5.52 -21.01 4.89
CA PRO A 336 -6.24 -21.93 5.75
C PRO A 336 -6.47 -21.34 7.15
N ASP A 337 -7.61 -21.64 7.77
CA ASP A 337 -7.86 -21.35 9.19
C ASP A 337 -7.09 -22.31 10.09
N TRP A 338 -5.78 -22.14 10.12
CA TRP A 338 -4.87 -22.95 10.90
C TRP A 338 -5.09 -22.80 12.41
N LEU A 339 -5.59 -21.63 12.86
CA LEU A 339 -5.99 -21.41 14.26
C LEU A 339 -7.31 -22.09 14.63
N GLY A 340 -8.19 -22.36 13.66
CA GLY A 340 -9.50 -22.98 13.89
C GLY A 340 -10.45 -22.04 14.62
N LEU A 341 -10.46 -20.77 14.21
CA LEU A 341 -11.28 -19.72 14.82
C LEU A 341 -12.49 -19.33 13.96
N VAL A 342 -12.52 -19.69 12.68
CA VAL A 342 -13.63 -19.41 11.78
C VAL A 342 -14.74 -20.42 12.04
N THR A 343 -15.90 -19.93 12.49
CA THR A 343 -17.07 -20.74 12.85
C THR A 343 -18.28 -20.48 11.97
N ALA A 344 -18.34 -19.34 11.29
CA ALA A 344 -19.43 -19.02 10.39
C ALA A 344 -19.30 -19.79 9.07
N SER A 345 -20.41 -20.37 8.58
CA SER A 345 -20.57 -20.65 7.16
C SER A 345 -20.47 -19.30 6.44
N LEU A 346 -19.44 -19.14 5.61
CA LEU A 346 -19.05 -17.91 4.91
C LEU A 346 -20.29 -17.05 4.59
N GLY A 347 -20.41 -15.89 5.23
CA GLY A 347 -21.54 -14.95 5.10
C GLY A 347 -21.63 -14.25 3.73
N GLU A 348 -21.07 -14.88 2.70
CA GLU A 348 -20.91 -14.38 1.34
C GLU A 348 -22.24 -13.96 0.74
N GLU A 349 -23.30 -14.76 0.86
CA GLU A 349 -24.63 -14.41 0.33
C GLU A 349 -25.23 -13.16 0.99
N SER A 350 -24.94 -12.91 2.28
CA SER A 350 -25.47 -11.73 2.97
C SER A 350 -24.77 -10.45 2.53
N VAL A 351 -23.45 -10.47 2.30
CA VAL A 351 -22.71 -9.28 1.86
C VAL A 351 -22.95 -9.05 0.37
N ILE A 352 -22.97 -10.10 -0.45
CA ILE A 352 -23.26 -10.01 -1.89
C ILE A 352 -24.69 -9.52 -2.11
N GLY A 353 -25.69 -10.10 -1.43
CA GLY A 353 -27.09 -9.66 -1.53
C GLY A 353 -27.30 -8.22 -1.05
N ARG A 354 -26.62 -7.79 0.02
CA ARG A 354 -26.65 -6.37 0.44
C ARG A 354 -25.89 -5.46 -0.51
N LEU A 355 -24.80 -5.93 -1.13
CA LEU A 355 -24.06 -5.17 -2.15
C LEU A 355 -24.90 -4.96 -3.42
N GLU A 356 -25.76 -5.91 -3.77
CA GLU A 356 -26.77 -5.76 -4.82
C GLU A 356 -27.79 -4.66 -4.47
N GLU A 357 -28.11 -4.48 -3.18
CA GLU A 357 -28.97 -3.39 -2.69
C GLU A 357 -28.23 -2.03 -2.55
N VAL A 358 -26.90 -2.03 -2.40
CA VAL A 358 -26.05 -0.82 -2.22
C VAL A 358 -25.73 -0.13 -3.55
N ALA A 359 -26.68 -0.17 -4.49
CA ALA A 359 -26.50 0.25 -5.86
C ALA A 359 -26.29 1.78 -6.05
N ASP A 360 -26.61 2.61 -5.06
CA ASP A 360 -26.71 4.07 -5.29
C ASP A 360 -25.56 4.92 -4.71
N ASP A 361 -24.68 4.37 -3.88
CA ASP A 361 -23.65 5.19 -3.18
C ASP A 361 -22.20 4.81 -3.52
N VAL A 362 -21.98 3.67 -4.19
CA VAL A 362 -20.65 3.16 -4.55
C VAL A 362 -20.48 3.19 -6.07
N VAL A 363 -19.47 3.93 -6.54
CA VAL A 363 -19.10 3.97 -7.95
C VAL A 363 -18.49 2.64 -8.36
N MET A 364 -19.12 1.94 -9.29
CA MET A 364 -18.56 0.75 -9.93
C MET A 364 -18.07 1.14 -11.33
N ALA A 365 -16.79 0.94 -11.61
CA ALA A 365 -16.20 1.41 -12.87
C ALA A 365 -15.08 0.50 -13.39
N ARG A 366 -14.81 0.62 -14.69
CA ARG A 366 -13.64 0.05 -15.38
C ARG A 366 -12.70 1.19 -15.75
N LEU A 367 -11.43 1.02 -15.42
CA LEU A 367 -10.34 1.91 -15.79
C LEU A 367 -9.36 1.14 -16.67
N ARG A 368 -9.39 1.43 -17.96
CA ARG A 368 -8.39 0.97 -18.91
C ARG A 368 -7.21 1.92 -18.89
N VAL A 369 -6.08 1.47 -18.35
CA VAL A 369 -4.92 2.27 -17.95
C VAL A 369 -3.95 2.40 -19.12
N GLY A 370 -3.93 3.58 -19.75
CA GLY A 370 -2.96 3.98 -20.76
C GLY A 370 -1.67 4.52 -20.15
N ARG A 371 -0.82 5.18 -20.96
CA ARG A 371 0.46 5.75 -20.50
C ARG A 371 0.31 6.90 -19.49
N ASP A 372 -0.79 7.63 -19.54
CA ASP A 372 -1.17 8.66 -18.56
C ASP A 372 -1.78 8.08 -17.26
N GLY A 373 -1.95 6.76 -17.20
CA GLY A 373 -2.76 6.08 -16.20
C GLY A 373 -2.35 6.30 -14.75
N LYS A 374 -1.08 6.66 -14.49
CA LYS A 374 -0.62 7.04 -13.14
C LYS A 374 -1.30 8.32 -12.66
N ASP A 375 -1.29 9.35 -13.49
CA ASP A 375 -1.80 10.67 -13.12
C ASP A 375 -3.33 10.65 -13.17
N VAL A 376 -3.93 9.88 -14.09
CA VAL A 376 -5.37 9.57 -14.08
C VAL A 376 -5.78 8.86 -12.79
N THR A 377 -5.07 7.80 -12.38
CA THR A 377 -5.37 7.08 -11.12
C THR A 377 -5.36 8.03 -9.92
N ARG A 378 -4.36 8.91 -9.84
CA ARG A 378 -4.25 9.89 -8.77
C ARG A 378 -5.39 10.91 -8.80
N GLY A 379 -5.78 11.36 -9.98
CA GLY A 379 -6.92 12.27 -10.16
C GLY A 379 -8.24 11.63 -9.76
N LEU A 380 -8.50 10.39 -10.17
CA LEU A 380 -9.67 9.62 -9.74
C LEU A 380 -9.70 9.44 -8.21
N VAL A 381 -8.56 9.14 -7.60
CA VAL A 381 -8.45 9.03 -6.13
C VAL A 381 -8.76 10.36 -5.46
N ALA A 382 -8.18 11.46 -5.93
CA ALA A 382 -8.44 12.79 -5.40
C ALA A 382 -9.92 13.17 -5.52
N ALA A 383 -10.53 12.92 -6.68
CA ALA A 383 -11.89 13.30 -7.01
C ALA A 383 -12.92 12.49 -6.19
N PHE A 384 -12.88 11.16 -6.24
CA PHE A 384 -13.87 10.33 -5.55
C PHE A 384 -13.79 10.41 -4.02
N THR A 385 -12.59 10.58 -3.46
CA THR A 385 -12.43 10.76 -2.01
C THR A 385 -12.80 12.16 -1.52
N SER A 386 -12.96 13.15 -2.41
CA SER A 386 -13.38 14.51 -2.04
C SER A 386 -14.85 14.79 -2.38
N SER A 387 -15.47 13.99 -3.27
CA SER A 387 -16.83 14.24 -3.75
C SER A 387 -17.89 13.95 -2.70
N LYS A 388 -18.89 14.83 -2.57
CA LYS A 388 -20.08 14.54 -1.76
C LYS A 388 -21.05 13.57 -2.45
N SER A 389 -21.02 13.52 -3.79
CA SER A 389 -21.84 12.64 -4.62
C SER A 389 -20.94 11.88 -5.60
N PRO A 390 -20.37 10.72 -5.20
CA PRO A 390 -19.49 9.92 -6.05
C PRO A 390 -20.14 9.50 -7.37
N ILE A 391 -21.43 9.18 -7.38
CA ILE A 391 -22.15 8.74 -8.58
C ILE A 391 -22.26 9.86 -9.61
N GLU A 392 -22.73 11.05 -9.22
CA GLU A 392 -22.83 12.21 -10.12
C GLU A 392 -21.45 12.56 -10.70
N LEU A 393 -20.42 12.54 -9.84
CA LEU A 393 -19.04 12.75 -10.28
C LEU A 393 -18.60 11.67 -11.28
N GLY A 394 -18.90 10.40 -11.01
CA GLY A 394 -18.59 9.29 -11.91
C GLY A 394 -19.23 9.47 -13.29
N THR A 395 -20.48 9.93 -13.35
CA THR A 395 -21.16 10.23 -14.62
C THR A 395 -20.50 11.38 -15.37
N ALA A 396 -20.10 12.44 -14.65
CA ALA A 396 -19.40 13.57 -15.25
C ALA A 396 -18.03 13.15 -15.82
N ILE A 397 -17.25 12.36 -15.07
CA ILE A 397 -15.95 11.83 -15.50
C ILE A 397 -16.10 10.93 -16.72
N ALA A 398 -17.12 10.04 -16.75
CA ALA A 398 -17.36 9.16 -17.89
C ALA A 398 -17.75 9.91 -19.18
N ALA A 399 -18.27 11.14 -19.07
CA ALA A 399 -18.69 11.96 -20.20
C ALA A 399 -17.67 13.04 -20.62
N GLY A 400 -16.57 13.20 -19.88
CA GLY A 400 -15.62 14.30 -20.01
C GLY A 400 -14.15 13.87 -20.04
N PRO A 401 -13.21 14.83 -19.98
CA PRO A 401 -11.80 14.51 -19.79
C PRO A 401 -11.59 13.85 -18.42
N LEU A 402 -10.67 12.89 -18.35
CA LEU A 402 -10.36 12.24 -17.08
C LEU A 402 -9.54 13.18 -16.19
N PRO A 403 -9.83 13.25 -14.88
CA PRO A 403 -9.05 14.04 -13.95
C PRO A 403 -7.64 13.45 -13.87
N THR A 404 -6.65 14.30 -14.12
CA THR A 404 -5.24 13.96 -14.00
C THR A 404 -4.64 14.76 -12.87
N TYR A 405 -3.87 14.09 -12.02
CA TYR A 405 -3.23 14.72 -10.87
C TYR A 405 -1.72 14.55 -10.96
N HIS A 406 -1.03 15.67 -11.14
CA HIS A 406 0.42 15.74 -11.24
C HIS A 406 0.99 16.45 -10.01
N PHE A 407 2.00 15.82 -9.39
CA PHE A 407 2.78 16.41 -8.32
C PHE A 407 4.21 16.64 -8.81
N GLY A 408 4.69 17.88 -8.71
CA GLY A 408 6.04 18.25 -9.10
C GLY A 408 6.79 19.13 -8.09
N VAL A 409 8.10 19.15 -8.22
CA VAL A 409 9.02 19.95 -7.42
C VAL A 409 9.81 20.84 -8.37
N TYR A 410 9.74 22.15 -8.16
CA TYR A 410 10.23 23.15 -9.12
C TYR A 410 11.16 24.17 -8.46
N ALA A 411 12.12 24.67 -9.23
CA ALA A 411 13.06 25.70 -8.77
C ALA A 411 12.70 27.06 -9.35
N ARG A 412 12.59 28.06 -8.47
CA ARG A 412 12.59 29.47 -8.85
C ARG A 412 14.03 29.99 -8.78
N ILE A 413 14.61 30.29 -9.93
CA ILE A 413 15.97 30.83 -10.05
C ILE A 413 15.88 32.18 -10.75
N VAL A 414 16.16 33.25 -10.01
CA VAL A 414 16.17 34.61 -10.55
C VAL A 414 17.58 35.18 -10.49
N ARG A 415 18.05 35.71 -11.61
CA ARG A 415 19.37 36.36 -11.73
C ARG A 415 19.27 37.56 -12.66
N ASP A 416 19.78 38.71 -12.23
CA ASP A 416 19.86 39.94 -13.03
C ASP A 416 18.51 40.34 -13.68
N GLY A 417 17.40 40.17 -12.94
CA GLY A 417 16.05 40.49 -13.41
C GLY A 417 15.49 39.48 -14.43
N ARG A 418 16.06 38.28 -14.51
CA ARG A 418 15.61 37.20 -15.40
C ARG A 418 15.31 35.93 -14.64
N LEU A 419 14.28 35.21 -15.07
CA LEU A 419 13.88 33.90 -14.55
C LEU A 419 14.47 32.80 -15.42
N LEU A 420 15.08 31.79 -14.82
CA LEU A 420 15.50 30.60 -15.56
C LEU A 420 14.29 29.73 -15.88
N CYS A 421 14.08 29.45 -17.16
CA CYS A 421 12.99 28.61 -17.64
C CYS A 421 13.51 27.47 -18.51
N VAL A 422 12.75 26.38 -18.56
CA VAL A 422 12.95 25.24 -19.47
C VAL A 422 11.82 25.17 -20.49
N LYS A 423 12.13 24.74 -21.71
CA LYS A 423 11.12 24.64 -22.77
C LYS A 423 10.44 23.26 -22.76
N LYS A 424 9.14 23.21 -22.46
CA LYS A 424 8.40 21.93 -22.38
C LYS A 424 8.20 21.31 -23.77
N THR A 425 8.58 20.04 -23.90
CA THR A 425 8.40 19.26 -25.15
C THR A 425 7.19 18.32 -25.11
N ARG A 426 6.59 18.13 -23.93
CA ARG A 426 5.45 17.24 -23.71
C ARG A 426 4.51 17.75 -22.61
N GLY A 427 3.32 17.15 -22.56
CA GLY A 427 2.30 17.44 -21.55
C GLY A 427 1.44 18.65 -21.87
N PRO A 428 0.62 19.12 -20.92
CA PRO A 428 -0.37 20.18 -21.17
C PRO A 428 0.26 21.53 -21.52
N TYR A 429 1.54 21.72 -21.21
CA TYR A 429 2.29 22.95 -21.44
C TYR A 429 3.23 22.89 -22.64
N THR A 430 3.06 21.92 -23.54
CA THR A 430 3.94 21.74 -24.71
C THR A 430 4.13 23.05 -25.49
N GLY A 431 5.38 23.43 -25.73
CA GLY A 431 5.74 24.67 -26.43
C GLY A 431 5.90 25.91 -25.54
N LEU A 432 5.44 25.86 -24.28
CA LEU A 432 5.60 26.93 -23.29
C LEU A 432 6.91 26.78 -22.51
N LEU A 433 7.29 27.87 -21.85
CA LEU A 433 8.37 27.95 -20.88
C LEU A 433 7.85 27.67 -19.48
N ASP A 434 8.53 26.79 -18.75
CA ASP A 434 8.17 26.41 -17.39
C ASP A 434 9.37 26.53 -16.44
N LEU A 435 9.13 26.40 -15.14
CA LEU A 435 10.21 26.31 -14.16
C LEU A 435 10.98 25.00 -14.34
N PRO A 436 12.31 24.98 -14.17
CA PRO A 436 13.08 23.75 -14.12
C PRO A 436 12.62 22.90 -12.93
N GLY A 437 12.43 21.61 -13.17
CA GLY A 437 11.86 20.71 -12.19
C GLY A 437 10.95 19.66 -12.78
N GLY A 438 10.52 18.74 -11.92
CA GLY A 438 9.83 17.55 -12.37
C GLY A 438 9.23 16.74 -11.24
N ARG A 439 8.92 15.49 -11.59
CA ARG A 439 8.21 14.58 -10.70
C ARG A 439 9.21 13.88 -9.78
N PRO A 440 8.90 13.72 -8.48
CA PRO A 440 9.68 12.84 -7.62
C PRO A 440 9.67 11.40 -8.13
N GLU A 441 10.86 10.78 -8.18
CA GLU A 441 10.98 9.34 -8.32
C GLU A 441 10.45 8.62 -7.08
N PHE A 442 10.14 7.33 -7.22
CA PHE A 442 9.65 6.54 -6.09
C PHE A 442 10.76 6.40 -5.03
N ALA A 443 10.45 6.74 -3.77
CA ALA A 443 11.40 6.84 -2.65
C ALA A 443 12.46 7.93 -2.79
N GLU A 444 12.17 8.99 -3.55
CA GLU A 444 12.95 10.22 -3.62
C GLU A 444 12.29 11.32 -2.77
N ASN A 445 13.08 12.05 -1.97
CA ASN A 445 12.58 13.23 -1.27
C ASN A 445 12.61 14.45 -2.21
N TRP A 446 11.86 15.51 -1.88
CA TRP A 446 11.72 16.67 -2.76
C TRP A 446 13.06 17.40 -3.03
N GLU A 447 14.01 17.43 -2.06
CA GLU A 447 15.32 18.07 -2.29
C GLU A 447 16.15 17.27 -3.29
N ASP A 448 16.17 15.95 -3.15
CA ASP A 448 16.85 15.03 -4.07
C ASP A 448 16.24 15.14 -5.48
N THR A 449 14.90 15.19 -5.57
CA THR A 449 14.19 15.44 -6.83
C THR A 449 14.64 16.74 -7.46
N LEU A 450 14.62 17.85 -6.72
CA LEU A 450 14.96 19.15 -7.28
C LEU A 450 16.42 19.20 -7.77
N ARG A 451 17.35 18.61 -7.02
CA ARG A 451 18.77 18.53 -7.42
C ARG A 451 18.96 17.65 -8.66
N ARG A 452 18.26 16.52 -8.74
CA ARG A 452 18.31 15.62 -9.90
C ARG A 452 17.80 16.34 -11.16
N GLU A 453 16.61 16.94 -11.09
CA GLU A 453 15.99 17.65 -12.21
C GLU A 453 16.84 18.84 -12.66
N LEU A 454 17.38 19.64 -11.73
CA LEU A 454 18.28 20.75 -12.07
C LEU A 454 19.57 20.28 -12.75
N ARG A 455 20.12 19.14 -12.34
CA ARG A 455 21.29 18.55 -13.01
C ARG A 455 20.94 18.06 -14.41
N GLU A 456 19.78 17.43 -14.57
CA GLU A 456 19.33 16.81 -15.84
C GLU A 456 18.88 17.84 -16.88
N GLU A 457 18.12 18.86 -16.47
CA GLU A 457 17.53 19.85 -17.39
C GLU A 457 18.45 21.04 -17.67
N VAL A 458 19.25 21.47 -16.68
CA VAL A 458 20.07 22.69 -16.80
C VAL A 458 21.57 22.48 -16.52
N GLY A 459 21.99 21.28 -16.15
CA GLY A 459 23.40 20.97 -15.86
C GLY A 459 23.92 21.60 -14.57
N ALA A 460 23.05 21.98 -13.63
CA ALA A 460 23.47 22.61 -12.38
C ALA A 460 24.00 21.58 -11.37
N GLU A 461 25.28 21.69 -10.99
CA GLU A 461 25.91 20.78 -10.02
C GLU A 461 25.91 21.32 -8.58
N SER A 462 25.98 22.65 -8.41
CA SER A 462 26.12 23.29 -7.11
C SER A 462 25.06 24.35 -6.89
N VAL A 463 24.09 24.02 -6.03
CA VAL A 463 22.92 24.87 -5.73
C VAL A 463 22.64 24.94 -4.23
N SER A 464 22.26 26.12 -3.74
CA SER A 464 21.63 26.30 -2.44
C SER A 464 20.12 26.43 -2.59
N ILE A 465 19.39 25.64 -1.82
CA ILE A 465 17.94 25.61 -1.80
C ILE A 465 17.47 26.35 -0.54
N SER A 466 16.50 27.24 -0.69
CA SER A 466 15.88 28.03 0.36
C SER A 466 14.39 28.18 0.07
N ASN A 467 13.60 28.67 1.03
CA ASN A 467 12.17 29.02 0.89
C ASN A 467 11.33 28.08 0.01
N CYS A 468 10.48 27.28 0.63
CA CYS A 468 9.62 26.36 -0.11
C CYS A 468 8.15 26.80 0.03
N VAL A 469 7.45 26.96 -1.10
CA VAL A 469 6.04 27.36 -1.15
C VAL A 469 5.25 26.30 -1.91
N ARG A 470 4.12 25.88 -1.34
CA ARG A 470 3.18 24.97 -2.02
C ARG A 470 2.35 25.73 -3.04
N PHE A 471 2.05 25.08 -4.16
CA PHE A 471 1.10 25.58 -5.15
C PHE A 471 0.05 24.54 -5.51
N SER A 472 -1.05 25.03 -6.07
CA SER A 472 -2.17 24.24 -6.56
C SER A 472 -2.79 24.98 -7.74
N LEU A 473 -2.77 24.37 -8.92
CA LEU A 473 -3.31 24.93 -10.16
C LEU A 473 -4.26 23.91 -10.79
N HIS A 474 -5.38 24.40 -11.32
CA HIS A 474 -6.30 23.62 -12.14
C HIS A 474 -6.26 24.18 -13.55
N VAL A 475 -6.05 23.32 -14.54
CA VAL A 475 -5.90 23.69 -15.95
C VAL A 475 -6.94 22.95 -16.76
N GLU A 476 -7.84 23.73 -17.38
CA GLU A 476 -9.00 23.22 -18.13
C GLU A 476 -8.72 23.11 -19.64
N PHE A 477 -7.67 23.76 -20.12
CA PHE A 477 -7.27 23.74 -21.53
C PHE A 477 -5.76 23.58 -21.66
N ASN A 478 -5.33 22.66 -22.54
CA ASN A 478 -3.91 22.52 -22.84
C ASN A 478 -3.42 23.64 -23.80
N ALA A 479 -2.12 23.65 -24.09
CA ALA A 479 -1.53 24.63 -25.00
C ALA A 479 -2.09 24.60 -26.44
N ALA A 480 -2.71 23.49 -26.87
CA ALA A 480 -3.37 23.36 -28.16
C ALA A 480 -4.86 23.79 -28.13
N GLY A 481 -5.39 24.15 -26.96
CA GLY A 481 -6.80 24.54 -26.77
C GLY A 481 -7.75 23.36 -26.57
N GLU A 482 -7.24 22.15 -26.37
CA GLU A 482 -8.06 20.96 -26.09
C GLU A 482 -8.50 20.97 -24.62
N ASN A 483 -9.74 20.56 -24.38
CA ASN A 483 -10.31 20.46 -23.04
C ASN A 483 -9.64 19.32 -22.26
N ILE A 484 -9.15 19.63 -21.06
CA ILE A 484 -8.48 18.70 -20.15
C ILE A 484 -8.95 18.96 -18.71
N ASP A 485 -8.73 17.99 -17.82
CA ASP A 485 -8.89 18.16 -16.38
C ASP A 485 -7.54 17.85 -15.73
N PHE A 486 -6.69 18.88 -15.60
CA PHE A 486 -5.33 18.74 -15.10
C PHE A 486 -5.12 19.52 -13.81
N HIS A 487 -4.98 18.78 -12.72
CA HIS A 487 -4.65 19.27 -11.40
C HIS A 487 -3.13 19.20 -11.18
N HIS A 488 -2.48 20.37 -11.14
CA HIS A 488 -1.05 20.49 -10.93
C HIS A 488 -0.76 21.01 -9.52
N HIS A 489 -0.17 20.15 -8.71
CA HIS A 489 0.22 20.46 -7.34
C HIS A 489 1.72 20.29 -7.16
N GLY A 490 2.25 20.89 -6.11
CA GLY A 490 3.66 20.74 -5.85
C GLY A 490 4.22 21.77 -4.92
N VAL A 491 5.53 21.90 -5.03
CA VAL A 491 6.31 22.91 -4.32
C VAL A 491 7.21 23.66 -5.30
N VAL A 492 7.37 24.95 -5.05
CA VAL A 492 8.39 25.79 -5.66
C VAL A 492 9.38 26.17 -4.58
N ALA A 493 10.66 25.92 -4.81
CA ALA A 493 11.74 26.32 -3.93
C ALA A 493 12.59 27.44 -4.54
N ASP A 494 13.03 28.40 -3.73
CA ASP A 494 14.01 29.39 -4.15
C ASP A 494 15.40 28.75 -4.25
N VAL A 495 16.00 28.85 -5.42
CA VAL A 495 17.31 28.24 -5.68
C VAL A 495 18.30 29.30 -6.14
N HIS A 496 19.48 29.27 -5.50
CA HIS A 496 20.62 30.08 -5.90
C HIS A 496 21.72 29.17 -6.46
N LEU A 497 22.24 29.55 -7.64
CA LEU A 497 23.29 28.83 -8.36
C LEU A 497 24.67 29.35 -7.92
N TRP A 498 25.57 28.45 -7.53
CA TRP A 498 26.95 28.83 -7.17
C TRP A 498 27.91 28.86 -8.37
N SER A 499 27.55 28.17 -9.45
CA SER A 499 28.32 28.09 -10.69
C SER A 499 27.54 28.69 -11.85
N ALA A 500 28.26 29.11 -12.90
CA ALA A 500 27.63 29.37 -14.18
C ALA A 500 27.03 28.08 -14.74
N LEU A 501 25.91 28.20 -15.45
CA LEU A 501 25.32 27.08 -16.18
C LEU A 501 26.16 26.80 -17.45
N PRO A 502 26.29 25.53 -17.88
CA PRO A 502 26.89 25.19 -19.17
C PRO A 502 26.07 25.79 -20.33
N GLU A 503 26.65 25.97 -21.52
CA GLU A 503 25.91 26.55 -22.66
C GLU A 503 24.61 25.79 -22.95
N PRO A 504 23.54 26.50 -23.39
CA PRO A 504 22.23 25.90 -23.64
C PRO A 504 22.32 24.90 -24.82
N GLY A 505 22.49 23.63 -24.48
CA GLY A 505 22.56 22.52 -25.43
C GLY A 505 22.22 21.16 -24.82
N MET A 506 21.85 21.12 -23.54
CA MET A 506 21.42 19.89 -22.87
C MET A 506 19.93 19.69 -23.12
N SER A 507 19.59 18.68 -23.92
CA SER A 507 18.21 18.18 -24.04
C SER A 507 18.00 17.03 -23.07
N SER A 508 16.91 17.07 -22.32
CA SER A 508 16.41 15.91 -21.56
C SER A 508 15.24 15.27 -22.33
N SER A 509 14.67 14.16 -21.82
CA SER A 509 13.50 13.54 -22.46
C SER A 509 12.30 14.50 -22.56
N ASP A 510 12.27 15.55 -21.74
CA ASP A 510 11.07 16.35 -21.45
C ASP A 510 11.23 17.86 -21.70
N THR A 511 12.47 18.29 -21.95
CA THR A 511 12.81 19.69 -22.17
C THR A 511 13.77 19.85 -23.34
N ASN A 512 13.59 20.94 -24.08
CA ASN A 512 14.48 21.30 -25.19
C ASN A 512 15.37 22.48 -24.80
N GLY A 513 16.23 22.24 -23.82
CA GLY A 513 17.12 23.24 -23.25
C GLY A 513 16.42 24.26 -22.35
N TRP A 514 17.21 25.23 -21.91
CA TRP A 514 16.83 26.28 -20.98
C TRP A 514 17.11 27.66 -21.57
N GLU A 515 16.35 28.66 -21.11
CA GLU A 515 16.59 30.06 -21.45
C GLU A 515 16.28 31.00 -20.28
N TRP A 516 16.84 32.21 -20.33
CA TRP A 516 16.55 33.27 -19.37
C TRP A 516 15.39 34.13 -19.87
N PHE A 517 14.24 34.05 -19.20
CA PHE A 517 13.08 34.87 -19.48
C PHE A 517 13.22 36.25 -18.82
N ASP A 518 13.11 37.33 -19.60
CA ASP A 518 13.22 38.70 -19.10
C ASP A 518 11.94 39.12 -18.34
N LEU A 519 12.08 39.43 -17.05
CA LEU A 519 10.93 39.77 -16.20
C LEU A 519 10.31 41.13 -16.52
N GLY A 520 11.07 42.04 -17.15
CA GLY A 520 10.64 43.41 -17.45
C GLY A 520 10.01 43.55 -18.83
N SER A 521 10.48 42.79 -19.81
CA SER A 521 10.04 42.91 -21.22
C SER A 521 9.51 41.63 -21.87
N GLY A 522 9.61 40.47 -21.21
CA GLY A 522 9.19 39.20 -21.76
C GLY A 522 7.67 39.07 -21.93
N ASP A 523 7.24 38.41 -23.01
CA ASP A 523 5.83 38.07 -23.20
C ASP A 523 5.42 36.94 -22.25
N ARG A 524 4.63 37.28 -21.22
CA ARG A 524 4.15 36.34 -20.21
C ARG A 524 3.25 35.24 -20.79
N LEU A 525 2.70 35.40 -22.00
CA LEU A 525 1.91 34.36 -22.65
C LEU A 525 2.74 33.14 -23.06
N CYS A 526 4.06 33.30 -23.20
CA CYS A 526 4.97 32.18 -23.46
C CYS A 526 5.24 31.30 -22.23
N LEU A 527 4.79 31.72 -21.04
CA LEU A 527 5.02 31.00 -19.78
C LEU A 527 3.86 30.03 -19.47
N SER A 528 4.20 28.89 -18.86
CA SER A 528 3.26 27.97 -18.24
C SER A 528 2.44 28.68 -17.15
N PRO A 529 1.25 28.16 -16.78
CA PRO A 529 0.49 28.68 -15.65
C PRO A 529 1.31 28.73 -14.34
N LEU A 530 2.19 27.75 -14.10
CA LEU A 530 3.06 27.71 -12.92
C LEU A 530 4.15 28.78 -12.97
N ALA A 531 4.85 28.90 -14.10
CA ALA A 531 5.89 29.92 -14.24
C ALA A 531 5.32 31.34 -14.17
N ARG A 532 4.08 31.56 -14.59
CA ARG A 532 3.37 32.84 -14.37
C ARG A 532 3.04 33.08 -12.90
N SER A 533 2.52 32.07 -12.20
CA SER A 533 2.06 32.25 -10.82
C SER A 533 3.17 32.66 -9.86
N VAL A 534 4.41 32.24 -10.10
CA VAL A 534 5.57 32.64 -9.29
C VAL A 534 6.07 34.06 -9.53
N LEU A 535 5.56 34.74 -10.57
CA LEU A 535 5.85 36.16 -10.85
C LEU A 535 4.83 37.10 -10.21
N ASP A 536 3.63 36.59 -9.91
CA ASP A 536 2.50 37.37 -9.42
C ASP A 536 2.36 37.31 -7.88
N GLY A 537 3.19 36.51 -7.21
CA GLY A 537 3.30 36.41 -5.75
C GLY A 537 4.65 36.88 -5.24
#